data_AF-A0A385BTU1-F1
#
_entry.id   AF-A0A385BTU1-F1
#
_cell.length_a   1.000
_cell.length_b   1.000
_cell.length_c   1.000
_cell.angle_alpha   90.00
_cell.angle_beta   90.00
_cell.angle_gamma   90.00
#
_symmetry.space_group_name_H-M   'P 1'
#
loop_
_entity.id
_entity.type
_entity.pdbx_description
1 polymer ?
#
loop_
_entity_poly.entity_id
_entity_poly.type
_entity_poly.pdbx_seq_one_letter_code
_entity_poly.pdbx_strand_id
1 'polypeptide(L)'
;MLKKRLLLKYTFHDFFHDFIVKRNKYAFYKAIINNTTNLNIDTAVNIKEVKNSNAKIHYINQIPPYINIVPVETYKSFKFNLYNGYLIDIKDFESLDAYMAHQFGSKSRSKIRTYIKRLETCFNISYKMYFGNIDKNNYEALFDVLEIMIERRFLERGDIHEAANDWLFYKEIFYQLIRDKKASMFVIYDNDKPIDINLSYHYDNILINYIRHTIIGNIIIE
;
A
#
# COMPACT_ATOMS: atom_id res chain seq x y z
N MET A 1 -37.94 -12.97 25.73
CA MET A 1 -36.84 -13.02 26.72
C MET A 1 -35.53 -13.43 26.01
N LEU A 2 -34.85 -12.50 25.33
CA LEU A 2 -33.44 -12.67 24.90
C LEU A 2 -32.78 -11.37 24.41
N LYS A 3 -33.30 -10.19 24.80
CA LYS A 3 -32.67 -8.87 24.57
C LYS A 3 -31.71 -8.49 25.72
N LYS A 4 -31.05 -9.48 26.29
CA LYS A 4 -30.12 -9.32 27.42
C LYS A 4 -28.94 -10.28 27.25
N ARG A 5 -28.19 -10.15 26.15
CA ARG A 5 -26.90 -10.83 25.98
C ARG A 5 -25.90 -9.89 25.34
N LEU A 6 -25.03 -9.36 26.20
CA LEU A 6 -23.70 -8.82 25.93
C LEU A 6 -23.58 -7.82 24.78
N LEU A 7 -23.55 -6.53 25.13
CA LEU A 7 -22.67 -5.59 24.46
C LEU A 7 -21.23 -6.07 24.69
N LEU A 8 -20.78 -7.06 23.92
CA LEU A 8 -19.37 -7.39 23.81
C LEU A 8 -18.71 -6.11 23.35
N LYS A 9 -17.93 -5.47 24.22
CA LYS A 9 -17.05 -4.38 23.80
C LYS A 9 -16.09 -5.02 22.80
N TYR A 10 -16.09 -4.52 21.58
CA TYR A 10 -15.15 -4.90 20.54
C TYR A 10 -14.42 -3.64 20.06
N THR A 11 -13.18 -3.82 19.62
CA THR A 11 -12.35 -2.75 19.09
C THR A 11 -12.02 -3.05 17.63
N PHE A 12 -12.02 -2.03 16.80
CA PHE A 12 -11.69 -2.13 15.38
C PHE A 12 -10.24 -1.74 15.17
N HIS A 13 -9.55 -2.51 14.33
CA HIS A 13 -8.18 -2.27 13.92
C HIS A 13 -8.08 -2.41 12.41
N ASP A 14 -7.37 -1.47 11.78
CA ASP A 14 -7.01 -1.54 10.38
C ASP A 14 -5.59 -2.06 10.28
N PHE A 15 -5.43 -3.34 9.88
CA PHE A 15 -4.11 -3.96 9.81
C PHE A 15 -3.18 -3.18 8.88
N PHE A 16 -3.70 -2.73 7.74
CA PHE A 16 -2.91 -2.02 6.75
C PHE A 16 -2.46 -0.67 7.30
N HIS A 17 -3.38 0.17 7.77
CA HIS A 17 -3.00 1.49 8.28
C HIS A 17 -2.10 1.39 9.52
N ASP A 18 -2.40 0.49 10.46
CA ASP A 18 -1.63 0.41 11.68
C ASP A 18 -0.25 -0.23 11.46
N PHE A 19 -0.17 -1.38 10.81
CA PHE A 19 1.07 -2.16 10.71
C PHE A 19 1.92 -1.77 9.51
N ILE A 20 1.31 -1.57 8.34
CA ILE A 20 2.00 -1.20 7.12
C ILE A 20 2.32 0.31 7.19
N VAL A 21 1.32 1.17 7.16
CA VAL A 21 1.54 2.63 7.07
C VAL A 21 2.25 3.18 8.32
N LYS A 22 1.68 2.95 9.51
CA LYS A 22 2.18 3.55 10.75
C LYS A 22 3.26 2.72 11.47
N ARG A 23 3.65 1.56 10.93
CA ARG A 23 4.68 0.67 11.52
C ARG A 23 4.41 0.33 12.99
N ASN A 24 3.14 0.15 13.35
CA ASN A 24 2.69 -0.22 14.69
C ASN A 24 2.27 -1.70 14.73
N LYS A 25 2.81 -2.46 15.68
CA LYS A 25 2.36 -3.82 15.98
C LYS A 25 1.59 -3.84 17.29
N TYR A 26 0.37 -4.37 17.28
CA TYR A 26 -0.39 -4.58 18.51
C TYR A 26 0.16 -5.77 19.31
N ALA A 27 0.18 -5.64 20.64
CA ALA A 27 0.72 -6.67 21.54
C ALA A 27 -0.02 -8.02 21.47
N PHE A 28 -1.25 -8.07 20.96
CA PHE A 28 -1.96 -9.34 20.75
C PHE A 28 -1.46 -10.14 19.53
N TYR A 29 -0.55 -9.60 18.72
CA TYR A 29 0.14 -10.32 17.65
C TYR A 29 1.40 -11.00 18.18
N LYS A 30 1.40 -12.34 18.26
CA LYS A 30 2.60 -13.14 18.50
C LYS A 30 3.56 -13.03 17.31
N ALA A 31 3.04 -13.28 16.11
CA ALA A 31 3.78 -13.19 14.86
C ALA A 31 2.89 -12.68 13.71
N ILE A 32 3.51 -12.09 12.70
CA ILE A 32 2.89 -11.67 11.45
C ILE A 32 3.74 -12.29 10.36
N ILE A 33 3.23 -13.34 9.70
CA ILE A 33 4.01 -14.18 8.79
C ILE A 33 3.67 -13.80 7.35
N ASN A 34 4.70 -13.61 6.54
CA ASN A 34 4.58 -13.55 5.08
C ASN A 34 4.42 -14.99 4.57
N ASN A 35 3.26 -15.34 4.02
CA ASN A 35 2.99 -16.69 3.50
C ASN A 35 3.80 -17.01 2.23
N THR A 36 4.33 -16.00 1.54
CA THR A 36 5.13 -16.20 0.32
C THR A 36 6.57 -16.63 0.65
N THR A 37 7.16 -16.09 1.73
CA THR A 37 8.52 -16.40 2.17
C THR A 37 8.57 -17.32 3.40
N ASN A 38 7.44 -17.53 4.08
CA ASN A 38 7.33 -18.18 5.39
C ASN A 38 8.14 -17.51 6.51
N LEU A 39 8.51 -16.23 6.33
CA LEU A 39 9.25 -15.46 7.32
C LEU A 39 8.33 -14.57 8.16
N ASN A 40 8.72 -14.34 9.41
CA ASN A 40 8.04 -13.35 10.25
C ASN A 40 8.41 -11.93 9.80
N ILE A 41 7.41 -11.12 9.51
CA ILE A 41 7.53 -9.71 9.19
C ILE A 41 7.62 -8.93 10.49
N ASP A 42 8.79 -8.37 10.79
CA ASP A 42 8.98 -7.47 11.93
C ASP A 42 9.44 -6.09 11.46
N THR A 43 8.53 -5.38 10.79
CA THR A 43 8.76 -4.01 10.34
C THR A 43 8.23 -2.95 11.30
N ALA A 44 7.74 -3.37 12.47
CA ALA A 44 7.17 -2.45 13.43
C ALA A 44 8.26 -1.68 14.17
N VAL A 45 8.09 -0.37 14.27
CA VAL A 45 8.94 0.50 15.07
C VAL A 45 8.37 0.67 16.47
N ASN A 46 7.04 0.53 16.61
CA ASN A 46 6.35 0.67 17.88
C ASN A 46 5.53 -0.58 18.20
N ILE A 47 5.63 -1.03 19.44
CA ILE A 47 4.69 -2.01 20.01
C ILE A 47 3.58 -1.23 20.70
N LYS A 48 2.37 -1.28 20.14
CA LYS A 48 1.18 -0.73 20.77
C LYS A 48 0.65 -1.71 21.81
N GLU A 49 0.80 -1.34 23.07
CA GLU A 49 0.06 -2.00 24.15
C GLU A 49 -1.44 -1.82 23.93
N VAL A 50 -2.19 -2.87 24.21
CA VAL A 50 -3.65 -2.81 24.28
C VAL A 50 -4.01 -2.13 25.59
N LYS A 51 -3.92 -0.80 25.65
CA LYS A 51 -4.27 -0.05 26.86
C LYS A 51 -5.72 -0.38 27.25
N ASN A 52 -5.88 -1.03 28.40
CA ASN A 52 -7.10 -1.07 29.20
C ASN A 52 -8.43 -1.15 28.42
N SER A 53 -8.50 -2.04 27.44
CA SER A 53 -9.76 -2.29 26.77
C SER A 53 -10.41 -3.47 27.48
N ASN A 54 -11.51 -3.23 28.20
CA ASN A 54 -12.46 -4.26 28.58
C ASN A 54 -13.05 -5.02 27.36
N ALA A 55 -12.57 -4.74 26.13
CA ALA A 55 -12.95 -5.44 24.93
C ALA A 55 -12.23 -6.79 24.89
N LYS A 56 -13.03 -7.85 24.88
CA LYS A 56 -12.56 -9.23 24.73
C LYS A 56 -12.44 -9.65 23.26
N ILE A 57 -12.86 -8.77 22.34
CA ILE A 57 -12.90 -9.03 20.91
C ILE A 57 -12.18 -7.90 20.17
N HIS A 58 -11.20 -8.28 19.35
CA HIS A 58 -10.52 -7.40 18.42
C HIS A 58 -10.96 -7.78 17.01
N TYR A 59 -11.60 -6.86 16.32
CA TYR A 59 -11.94 -7.00 14.92
C TYR A 59 -10.84 -6.35 14.10
N ILE A 60 -10.16 -7.14 13.28
CA ILE A 60 -9.04 -6.69 12.46
C ILE A 60 -9.44 -6.88 11.00
N ASN A 61 -9.52 -5.79 10.24
CA ASN A 61 -9.78 -5.82 8.80
C ASN A 61 -8.50 -5.49 8.02
N GLN A 62 -8.62 -5.45 6.68
CA GLN A 62 -7.53 -5.10 5.77
C GLN A 62 -6.31 -6.02 5.87
N ILE A 63 -6.49 -7.28 6.26
CA ILE A 63 -5.42 -8.29 6.26
C ILE A 63 -5.38 -8.93 4.87
N PRO A 64 -4.30 -8.77 4.09
CA PRO A 64 -4.17 -9.42 2.80
C PRO A 64 -4.01 -10.94 2.94
N PRO A 65 -4.41 -11.74 1.92
CA PRO A 65 -4.37 -13.20 1.99
C PRO A 65 -2.96 -13.79 2.11
N TYR A 66 -1.95 -13.06 1.66
CA TYR A 66 -0.53 -13.41 1.79
C TYR A 66 0.04 -13.14 3.19
N ILE A 67 -0.74 -12.54 4.10
CA ILE A 67 -0.35 -12.32 5.50
C ILE A 67 -1.08 -13.29 6.42
N ASN A 68 -0.32 -14.01 7.25
CA ASN A 68 -0.85 -14.81 8.33
C ASN A 68 -0.54 -14.19 9.70
N ILE A 69 -1.57 -13.74 10.39
CA ILE A 69 -1.46 -13.27 11.77
C ILE A 69 -1.60 -14.44 12.74
N VAL A 70 -0.63 -14.58 13.63
CA VAL A 70 -0.64 -15.52 14.76
C VAL A 70 -0.91 -14.73 16.05
N PRO A 71 -2.06 -14.92 16.72
CA PRO A 71 -2.32 -14.26 17.99
C PRO A 71 -1.47 -14.86 19.12
N VAL A 72 -1.32 -14.12 20.23
CA VAL A 72 -0.79 -14.68 21.48
C VAL A 72 -1.75 -15.74 22.05
N GLU A 73 -1.23 -16.66 22.87
CA GLU A 73 -1.95 -17.87 23.32
C GLU A 73 -3.25 -17.60 24.09
N THR A 74 -3.40 -16.42 24.67
CA THR A 74 -4.61 -15.99 25.39
C THR A 74 -5.78 -15.65 24.47
N TYR A 75 -5.54 -15.51 23.15
CA TYR A 75 -6.57 -15.20 22.16
C TYR A 75 -6.78 -16.35 21.18
N LYS A 76 -8.04 -16.54 20.79
CA LYS A 76 -8.42 -17.38 19.64
C LYS A 76 -8.76 -16.50 18.44
N SER A 77 -8.43 -16.95 17.23
CA SER A 77 -8.75 -16.23 15.99
C SER A 77 -9.86 -16.92 15.21
N PHE A 78 -10.76 -16.12 14.64
CA PHE A 78 -11.72 -16.52 13.61
C PHE A 78 -11.50 -15.63 12.39
N LYS A 79 -11.35 -16.23 11.20
CA LYS A 79 -11.02 -15.53 9.95
C LYS A 79 -12.13 -15.73 8.93
N PHE A 80 -12.45 -14.68 8.18
CA PHE A 80 -13.40 -14.72 7.07
C PHE A 80 -13.05 -13.65 6.04
N ASN A 81 -13.47 -13.87 4.78
CA ASN A 81 -13.20 -12.94 3.69
C ASN A 81 -14.21 -11.79 3.71
N LEU A 82 -13.72 -10.55 3.62
CA LEU A 82 -14.57 -9.35 3.60
C LEU A 82 -14.95 -8.95 2.17
N TYR A 83 -13.97 -8.88 1.27
CA TYR A 83 -14.15 -8.54 -0.13
C TYR A 83 -12.95 -9.00 -0.97
N ASN A 84 -13.09 -8.96 -2.29
CA ASN A 84 -12.02 -9.30 -3.23
C ASN A 84 -11.13 -8.07 -3.50
N GLY A 85 -9.81 -8.25 -3.38
CA GLY A 85 -8.80 -7.27 -3.79
C GLY A 85 -8.13 -7.63 -5.12
N TYR A 86 -7.12 -6.84 -5.51
CA TYR A 86 -6.27 -7.10 -6.66
C TYR A 86 -4.83 -7.35 -6.22
N LEU A 87 -4.20 -8.35 -6.82
CA LEU A 87 -2.84 -8.77 -6.55
C LEU A 87 -2.17 -9.10 -7.89
N ILE A 88 -0.90 -8.71 -8.03
CA ILE A 88 0.01 -9.16 -9.08
C ILE A 88 1.02 -10.06 -8.37
N ASP A 89 1.10 -11.35 -8.75
CA ASP A 89 2.09 -12.30 -8.24
C ASP A 89 2.98 -12.70 -9.41
N ILE A 90 4.26 -12.30 -9.36
CA ILE A 90 5.25 -12.56 -10.40
C ILE A 90 6.27 -13.63 -10.01
N LYS A 91 6.12 -14.31 -8.86
CA LYS A 91 7.16 -15.22 -8.32
C LYS A 91 7.53 -16.38 -9.25
N ASP A 92 6.54 -16.88 -10.01
CA ASP A 92 6.67 -18.05 -10.88
C ASP A 92 6.94 -17.68 -12.34
N PHE A 93 7.28 -16.41 -12.63
CA PHE A 93 7.51 -15.91 -13.98
C PHE A 93 8.93 -15.40 -14.17
N GLU A 94 9.61 -15.95 -15.17
CA GLU A 94 11.00 -15.58 -15.51
C GLU A 94 11.13 -14.19 -16.14
N SER A 95 10.02 -13.62 -16.62
CA SER A 95 10.00 -12.30 -17.22
C SER A 95 8.62 -11.63 -17.14
N LEU A 96 8.61 -10.30 -17.26
CA LEU A 96 7.37 -9.53 -17.40
C LEU A 96 6.55 -10.01 -18.61
N ASP A 97 7.19 -10.33 -19.74
CA ASP A 97 6.47 -10.80 -20.92
C ASP A 97 5.78 -12.15 -20.68
N ALA A 98 6.41 -13.06 -19.93
CA ALA A 98 5.82 -14.34 -19.53
C ALA A 98 4.58 -14.12 -18.64
N TYR A 99 4.70 -13.29 -17.60
CA TYR A 99 3.58 -12.92 -16.74
C TYR A 99 2.44 -12.28 -17.54
N MET A 100 2.76 -11.31 -18.40
CA MET A 100 1.76 -10.61 -19.20
C MET A 100 1.04 -11.55 -20.16
N ALA A 101 1.76 -12.49 -20.79
CA ALA A 101 1.17 -13.48 -21.69
C ALA A 101 0.23 -14.46 -20.97
N HIS A 102 0.55 -14.82 -19.73
CA HIS A 102 -0.30 -15.64 -18.87
C HIS A 102 -1.55 -14.88 -18.40
N GLN A 103 -1.37 -13.66 -17.89
CA GLN A 103 -2.44 -12.90 -17.26
C GLN A 103 -3.41 -12.24 -18.26
N PHE A 104 -2.93 -11.87 -19.45
CA PHE A 104 -3.69 -11.06 -20.40
C PHE A 104 -3.78 -11.69 -21.80
N GLY A 105 -4.99 -11.67 -22.36
CA GLY A 105 -5.20 -12.01 -23.77
C GLY A 105 -4.45 -11.07 -24.72
N SER A 106 -4.14 -11.56 -25.93
CA SER A 106 -3.34 -10.85 -26.94
C SER A 106 -3.86 -9.43 -27.23
N LYS A 107 -5.17 -9.25 -27.34
CA LYS A 107 -5.81 -7.94 -27.55
C LYS A 107 -5.52 -6.95 -26.41
N SER A 108 -5.59 -7.40 -25.16
CA SER A 108 -5.32 -6.55 -23.98
C SER A 108 -3.84 -6.15 -23.94
N ARG A 109 -2.94 -7.10 -24.17
CA ARG A 109 -1.50 -6.85 -24.26
C ARG A 109 -1.16 -5.82 -25.34
N SER A 110 -1.73 -5.97 -26.54
CA SER A 110 -1.55 -5.01 -27.63
C SER A 110 -2.08 -3.62 -27.27
N LYS A 111 -3.20 -3.53 -26.55
CA LYS A 111 -3.77 -2.26 -26.09
C LYS A 111 -2.84 -1.54 -25.11
N ILE A 112 -2.29 -2.25 -24.13
CA ILE A 112 -1.32 -1.71 -23.16
C ILE A 112 -0.08 -1.18 -23.88
N ARG A 113 0.51 -1.98 -24.79
CA ARG A 113 1.68 -1.56 -25.58
C ARG A 113 1.39 -0.33 -26.43
N THR A 114 0.21 -0.23 -27.03
CA THR A 114 -0.21 0.95 -27.80
C THR A 114 -0.30 2.20 -26.93
N TYR A 115 -0.80 2.10 -25.70
CA TYR A 115 -0.86 3.24 -24.78
C TYR A 115 0.53 3.73 -24.36
N ILE A 116 1.43 2.81 -24.03
CA ILE A 116 2.83 3.14 -23.72
C ILE A 116 3.48 3.81 -24.93
N LYS A 117 3.39 3.18 -26.11
CA LYS A 117 3.95 3.74 -27.35
C LYS A 117 3.41 5.12 -27.67
N ARG A 118 2.10 5.35 -27.52
CA ARG A 118 1.49 6.66 -27.78
C ARG A 118 2.04 7.72 -26.83
N LEU A 119 2.18 7.39 -25.54
CA LEU A 119 2.75 8.29 -24.54
C LEU A 119 4.19 8.67 -24.93
N GLU A 120 5.02 7.69 -25.25
CA GLU A 120 6.44 7.87 -25.59
C GLU A 120 6.67 8.51 -26.96
N THR A 121 5.70 8.43 -27.88
CA THR A 121 5.79 9.03 -29.21
C THR A 121 5.31 10.48 -29.23
N CYS A 122 4.32 10.82 -28.38
CA CYS A 122 3.74 12.16 -28.32
C CYS A 122 4.46 13.10 -27.36
N PHE A 123 5.24 12.58 -26.41
CA PHE A 123 5.88 13.33 -25.34
C PHE A 123 7.32 12.85 -25.13
N ASN A 124 8.15 13.68 -24.50
CA ASN A 124 9.53 13.29 -24.21
C ASN A 124 9.58 12.59 -22.85
N ILE A 125 9.19 11.32 -22.85
CA ILE A 125 8.95 10.58 -21.61
C ILE A 125 10.23 10.07 -20.98
N SER A 126 10.38 10.27 -19.67
CA SER A 126 11.34 9.53 -18.84
C SER A 126 10.67 8.98 -17.58
N TYR A 127 11.21 7.86 -17.09
CA TYR A 127 10.72 7.17 -15.90
C TYR A 127 11.80 7.17 -14.84
N LYS A 128 11.44 7.47 -13.58
CA LYS A 128 12.38 7.43 -12.47
C LYS A 128 11.76 6.80 -11.25
N MET A 129 12.45 5.82 -10.69
CA MET A 129 12.13 5.24 -9.39
C MET A 129 13.15 5.72 -8.36
N TYR A 130 12.68 6.48 -7.39
CA TYR A 130 13.47 6.87 -6.23
C TYR A 130 13.33 5.80 -5.15
N PHE A 131 14.43 5.06 -4.92
CA PHE A 131 14.52 3.97 -3.95
C PHE A 131 15.93 3.96 -3.34
N GLY A 132 16.04 4.33 -2.06
CA GLY A 132 17.31 4.46 -1.33
C GLY A 132 18.04 5.80 -1.53
N ASN A 133 17.82 6.50 -2.64
CA ASN A 133 18.47 7.78 -2.92
C ASN A 133 17.50 8.80 -3.53
N ILE A 134 17.31 9.92 -2.83
CA ILE A 134 16.59 11.09 -3.31
C ILE A 134 17.11 12.32 -2.57
N ASP A 135 17.41 13.39 -3.30
CA ASP A 135 17.74 14.69 -2.71
C ASP A 135 16.52 15.26 -1.98
N LYS A 136 16.72 15.92 -0.83
CA LYS A 136 15.62 16.42 -0.01
C LYS A 136 14.81 17.50 -0.71
N ASN A 137 15.46 18.43 -1.41
CA ASN A 137 14.76 19.50 -2.12
C ASN A 137 13.95 18.93 -3.29
N ASN A 138 14.54 17.98 -4.02
CA ASN A 138 13.84 17.28 -5.08
C ASN A 138 12.66 16.45 -4.56
N TYR A 139 12.80 15.79 -3.40
CA TYR A 139 11.70 15.09 -2.73
C TYR A 139 10.56 16.05 -2.38
N GLU A 140 10.85 17.16 -1.71
CA GLU A 140 9.85 18.14 -1.30
C GLU A 140 9.11 18.71 -2.51
N ALA A 141 9.84 19.09 -3.58
CA ALA A 141 9.25 19.58 -4.81
C ALA A 141 8.34 18.54 -5.49
N LEU A 142 8.75 17.27 -5.55
CA LEU A 142 7.91 16.21 -6.12
C LEU A 142 6.68 15.91 -5.27
N PHE A 143 6.81 15.98 -3.94
CA PHE A 143 5.68 15.78 -3.04
C PHE A 143 4.63 16.90 -3.17
N ASP A 144 5.08 18.15 -3.32
CA ASP A 144 4.19 19.30 -3.56
C ASP A 144 3.47 19.17 -4.90
N VAL A 145 4.17 18.71 -5.94
CA VAL A 145 3.54 18.41 -7.25
C VAL A 145 2.51 17.30 -7.12
N LEU A 146 2.79 16.25 -6.35
CA LEU A 146 1.84 15.16 -6.11
C LEU A 146 0.59 15.66 -5.37
N GLU A 147 0.74 16.53 -4.38
CA GLU A 147 -0.38 17.16 -3.65
C GLU A 147 -1.31 17.89 -4.61
N ILE A 148 -0.74 18.77 -5.45
CA ILE A 148 -1.49 19.54 -6.45
C ILE A 148 -2.22 18.61 -7.44
N MET A 149 -1.56 17.54 -7.89
CA MET A 149 -2.19 16.57 -8.80
C MET A 149 -3.38 15.86 -8.16
N ILE A 150 -3.27 15.47 -6.89
CA ILE A 150 -4.35 14.86 -6.12
C ILE A 150 -5.48 15.87 -5.93
N GLU A 151 -5.20 17.04 -5.36
CA GLU A 151 -6.20 18.08 -5.12
C GLU A 151 -7.01 18.41 -6.37
N ARG A 152 -6.33 18.65 -7.50
CA ARG A 152 -7.00 18.93 -8.77
C ARG A 152 -7.96 17.80 -9.16
N ARG A 153 -7.52 16.55 -9.04
CA ARG A 153 -8.33 15.37 -9.41
C ARG A 153 -9.56 15.20 -8.52
N PHE A 154 -9.45 15.55 -7.24
CA PHE A 154 -10.52 15.43 -6.26
C PHE A 154 -11.54 16.57 -6.38
N LEU A 155 -11.07 17.79 -6.65
CA LEU A 155 -11.93 18.93 -7.01
C LEU A 155 -12.78 18.62 -8.24
N GLU A 156 -12.21 18.00 -9.28
CA GLU A 156 -12.95 17.57 -10.47
C GLU A 156 -14.06 16.54 -10.18
N ARG A 157 -13.99 15.83 -9.05
CA ARG A 157 -14.95 14.80 -8.65
C ARG A 157 -15.95 15.25 -7.59
N GLY A 158 -15.66 16.35 -6.90
CA GLY A 158 -16.40 16.75 -5.70
C GLY A 158 -16.15 15.86 -4.48
N ASP A 159 -15.03 15.13 -4.45
CA ASP A 159 -14.63 14.23 -3.37
C ASP A 159 -13.42 14.80 -2.60
N ILE A 160 -13.07 14.23 -1.44
CA ILE A 160 -11.79 14.49 -0.74
C ILE A 160 -10.96 13.20 -0.74
N HIS A 161 -9.65 13.29 -0.99
CA HIS A 161 -8.77 12.11 -0.96
C HIS A 161 -8.58 11.62 0.48
N GLU A 162 -8.58 10.30 0.70
CA GLU A 162 -8.42 9.70 2.03
C GLU A 162 -7.12 10.14 2.74
N ALA A 163 -6.04 10.31 1.97
CA ALA A 163 -4.75 10.76 2.51
C ALA A 163 -4.70 12.27 2.85
N ALA A 164 -5.71 13.07 2.51
CA ALA A 164 -5.67 14.52 2.72
C ALA A 164 -5.55 14.88 4.21
N ASN A 165 -6.20 14.11 5.09
CA ASN A 165 -6.17 14.36 6.54
C ASN A 165 -4.80 14.08 7.18
N ASP A 166 -4.00 13.21 6.56
CA ASP A 166 -2.71 12.74 7.07
C ASP A 166 -1.55 13.20 6.15
N TRP A 167 -1.75 14.22 5.30
CA TRP A 167 -0.80 14.59 4.25
C TRP A 167 0.60 14.95 4.77
N LEU A 168 0.65 15.80 5.80
CA LEU A 168 1.90 16.16 6.47
C LEU A 168 2.62 14.94 7.04
N PHE A 169 1.87 14.00 7.63
CA PHE A 169 2.43 12.74 8.11
C PHE A 169 3.08 11.97 6.96
N TYR A 170 2.40 11.80 5.81
CA TYR A 170 2.99 11.12 4.65
C TYR A 170 4.23 11.82 4.13
N LYS A 171 4.20 13.16 4.01
CA LYS A 171 5.34 13.95 3.55
C LYS A 171 6.56 13.78 4.46
N GLU A 172 6.36 13.64 5.77
CA GLU A 172 7.46 13.39 6.71
C GLU A 172 7.98 11.95 6.64
N ILE A 173 7.08 10.95 6.63
CA ILE A 173 7.50 9.55 6.74
C ILE A 173 8.12 9.02 5.43
N PHE A 174 7.61 9.40 4.27
CA PHE A 174 8.03 8.79 3.00
C PHE A 174 9.47 9.14 2.63
N TYR A 175 9.97 10.32 3.00
CA TYR A 175 11.36 10.68 2.77
C TYR A 175 12.31 9.67 3.44
N GLN A 176 12.10 9.41 4.72
CA GLN A 176 12.93 8.48 5.47
C GLN A 176 12.73 7.04 4.99
N LEU A 177 11.48 6.63 4.71
CA LEU A 177 11.21 5.29 4.20
C LEU A 177 11.84 5.04 2.82
N ILE A 178 11.89 6.03 1.94
CA ILE A 178 12.57 5.93 0.65
C ILE A 178 14.07 5.72 0.87
N ARG A 179 14.70 6.53 1.74
CA ARG A 179 16.12 6.40 2.07
C ARG A 179 16.46 5.04 2.69
N ASP A 180 15.58 4.52 3.53
CA ASP A 180 15.71 3.22 4.17
C ASP A 180 15.39 2.04 3.25
N LYS A 181 15.03 2.28 1.97
CA LYS A 181 14.57 1.25 1.02
C LYS A 181 13.33 0.48 1.51
N LYS A 182 12.44 1.18 2.23
CA LYS A 182 11.14 0.67 2.74
C LYS A 182 9.94 1.32 2.03
N ALA A 183 10.19 2.28 1.15
CA ALA A 183 9.22 2.89 0.25
C ALA A 183 9.92 3.31 -1.05
N SER A 184 9.14 3.58 -2.09
CA SER A 184 9.62 4.16 -3.34
C SER A 184 8.68 5.24 -3.83
N MET A 185 9.25 6.23 -4.51
CA MET A 185 8.49 7.19 -5.32
C MET A 185 8.78 6.91 -6.80
N PHE A 186 7.76 6.54 -7.56
CA PHE A 186 7.85 6.39 -9.00
C PHE A 186 7.29 7.65 -9.67
N VAL A 187 8.05 8.19 -10.62
CA VAL A 187 7.71 9.42 -11.34
C VAL A 187 7.82 9.18 -12.83
N ILE A 188 6.79 9.58 -13.57
CA ILE A 188 6.83 9.73 -15.02
C ILE A 188 6.99 11.21 -15.32
N TYR A 189 7.96 11.56 -16.15
CA TYR A 189 8.19 12.92 -16.61
C TYR A 189 7.87 13.07 -18.09
N ASP A 190 7.43 14.26 -18.48
CA ASP A 190 7.53 14.79 -19.84
C ASP A 190 8.58 15.91 -19.83
N ASN A 191 9.74 15.67 -20.45
CA ASN A 191 10.97 16.44 -20.21
C ASN A 191 11.31 16.44 -18.70
N ASP A 192 11.36 17.62 -18.07
CA ASP A 192 11.61 17.79 -16.64
C ASP A 192 10.33 17.93 -15.81
N LYS A 193 9.15 17.90 -16.45
CA LYS A 193 7.86 18.10 -15.78
C LYS A 193 7.29 16.76 -15.32
N PRO A 194 7.05 16.54 -14.02
CA PRO A 194 6.33 15.35 -13.56
C PRO A 194 4.90 15.34 -14.11
N ILE A 195 4.45 14.20 -14.62
CA ILE A 195 3.10 13.99 -15.16
C ILE A 195 2.34 12.85 -14.45
N ASP A 196 3.03 11.94 -13.77
CA ASP A 196 2.46 10.95 -12.86
C ASP A 196 3.45 10.75 -11.71
N ILE A 197 2.93 10.72 -10.49
CA ILE A 197 3.68 10.37 -9.29
C ILE A 197 2.89 9.30 -8.52
N ASN A 198 3.61 8.28 -8.05
CA ASN A 198 3.11 7.18 -7.25
C ASN A 198 4.04 6.91 -6.06
N LEU A 199 3.47 6.71 -4.89
CA LEU A 199 4.14 6.31 -3.66
C LEU A 199 3.77 4.86 -3.31
N SER A 200 4.79 4.04 -3.12
CA SER A 200 4.62 2.63 -2.76
C SER A 200 5.41 2.30 -1.49
N TYR A 201 4.83 1.46 -0.63
CA TYR A 201 5.58 0.85 0.46
C TYR A 201 6.19 -0.48 0.03
N HIS A 202 7.31 -0.83 0.65
CA HIS A 202 8.05 -2.07 0.42
C HIS A 202 8.17 -2.85 1.74
N TYR A 203 7.90 -4.15 1.69
CA TYR A 203 8.05 -5.10 2.80
C TYR A 203 8.51 -6.43 2.24
N ASP A 204 9.68 -6.91 2.67
CA ASP A 204 10.19 -8.19 2.17
C ASP A 204 10.19 -8.21 0.62
N ASN A 205 9.45 -9.13 0.00
CA ASN A 205 9.22 -9.23 -1.44
C ASN A 205 7.89 -8.59 -1.92
N ILE A 206 7.25 -7.76 -1.12
CA ILE A 206 5.92 -7.20 -1.37
C ILE A 206 6.03 -5.69 -1.60
N LEU A 207 5.46 -5.22 -2.71
CA LEU A 207 5.27 -3.81 -3.02
C LEU A 207 3.78 -3.47 -2.96
N ILE A 208 3.42 -2.47 -2.15
CA ILE A 208 2.05 -1.97 -2.09
C ILE A 208 1.99 -0.55 -2.65
N ASN A 209 1.24 -0.37 -3.75
CA ASN A 209 0.89 0.96 -4.24
C ASN A 209 -0.12 1.60 -3.28
N TYR A 210 0.20 2.80 -2.80
CA TYR A 210 -0.55 3.43 -1.73
C TYR A 210 -1.16 4.77 -2.12
N ILE A 211 -0.34 5.76 -2.48
CA ILE A 211 -0.81 7.06 -2.94
C ILE A 211 -0.44 7.20 -4.40
N ARG A 212 -1.45 7.37 -5.26
CA ARG A 212 -1.26 7.70 -6.66
C ARG A 212 -2.20 8.82 -7.05
N HIS A 213 -1.73 9.73 -7.88
CA HIS A 213 -2.57 10.81 -8.37
C HIS A 213 -3.79 10.32 -9.18
N THR A 214 -3.68 9.13 -9.81
CA THR A 214 -4.79 8.44 -10.49
C THR A 214 -5.30 7.30 -9.62
N ILE A 215 -6.59 7.28 -9.30
CA ILE A 215 -7.21 6.16 -8.55
C ILE A 215 -7.21 4.90 -9.42
N ILE A 216 -6.25 4.02 -9.18
CA ILE A 216 -6.41 2.60 -9.40
C ILE A 216 -6.36 2.01 -8.00
N GLY A 217 -7.42 1.32 -7.57
CA GLY A 217 -7.49 0.74 -6.23
C GLY A 217 -6.21 -0.06 -5.92
N ASN A 218 -5.72 0.03 -4.68
CA ASN A 218 -4.44 -0.52 -4.22
C ASN A 218 -4.05 -1.80 -4.97
N ILE A 219 -3.19 -1.67 -5.98
CA ILE A 219 -2.59 -2.82 -6.66
C ILE A 219 -1.37 -3.18 -5.83
N ILE A 220 -1.42 -4.37 -5.25
CA ILE A 220 -0.27 -4.97 -4.60
C ILE A 220 0.49 -5.74 -5.68
N ILE A 221 1.80 -5.52 -5.76
CA ILE A 221 2.73 -6.23 -6.65
C ILE A 221 3.66 -7.05 -5.76
N GLU A 222 3.60 -8.36 -5.87
CA GLU A 222 4.50 -9.35 -5.24
C GLU A 222 5.43 -9.95 -6.28
#